data_AF-A0A850R0B3-F1
#
_entry.id   AF-A0A850R0B3-F1
#
_cell.length_a   1.000
_cell.length_b   1.000
_cell.length_c   1.000
_cell.angle_alpha   90.00
_cell.angle_beta   90.00
_cell.angle_gamma   90.00
#
_symmetry.space_group_name_H-M   'P 1'
#
loop_
_entity.id
_entity.type
_entity.pdbx_description
1 polymer ?
#
loop_
_entity_poly.entity_id
_entity_poly.type
_entity_poly.pdbx_seq_one_letter_code
_entity_poly.pdbx_strand_id
1 'polypeptide(L)' 'MNQAPSAKYRCPQCGSTNLRVDCEVTCTLHQTEDGLETEPVKGEEWHWNDTSWMRCADCEYDDEAWEFKLSTQR' A
#
# COMPACT_ATOMS: atom_id res chain seq x y z
N MET A 1 5.46 -6.42 17.80
CA MET A 1 5.82 -5.39 16.80
C MET A 1 5.19 -4.07 17.26
N ASN A 2 6.01 -3.03 17.49
CA ASN A 2 5.55 -1.74 17.99
C ASN A 2 4.82 -0.97 16.89
N GLN A 3 3.49 -0.97 16.90
CA GLN A 3 2.70 -0.08 16.05
C GLN A 3 2.99 1.36 16.51
N ALA A 4 3.69 2.13 15.68
CA ALA A 4 3.78 3.57 15.82
C ALA A 4 2.35 4.16 15.80
N PRO A 5 2.10 5.28 16.50
CA PRO A 5 0.77 5.92 16.51
C PRO A 5 0.27 6.09 15.07
N SER A 6 -0.96 5.65 14.82
CA SER A 6 -1.60 5.59 13.50
C SER A 6 -1.42 6.91 12.76
N ALA A 7 -0.47 6.96 11.82
CA ALA A 7 -0.29 8.10 10.94
C ALA A 7 -1.62 8.36 10.21
N LYS A 8 -2.01 9.63 10.11
CA LYS A 8 -3.23 10.02 9.40
C LYS A 8 -2.85 10.32 7.95
N TYR A 9 -3.64 9.81 7.01
CA TYR A 9 -3.44 10.01 5.58
C TYR A 9 -4.64 10.77 4.98
N ARG A 10 -4.37 11.60 3.96
CA ARG A 10 -5.37 12.38 3.22
C ARG A 10 -4.86 12.67 1.82
N CYS A 11 -5.74 12.63 0.82
CA CYS A 11 -5.38 13.03 -0.55
C CYS A 11 -4.93 14.49 -0.58
N PRO A 12 -3.73 14.81 -1.10
CA PRO A 12 -3.24 16.19 -1.16
C PRO A 12 -4.02 17.05 -2.17
N GLN A 13 -4.64 16.44 -3.18
CA GLN A 13 -5.37 17.14 -4.22
C GLN A 13 -6.80 17.53 -3.82
N CYS A 14 -7.58 16.59 -3.25
CA CYS A 14 -9.00 16.82 -2.96
C CYS A 14 -9.35 16.78 -1.46
N GLY A 15 -8.39 16.44 -0.60
CA GLY A 15 -8.60 16.34 0.84
C GLY A 15 -9.41 15.11 1.29
N SER A 16 -9.72 14.16 0.41
CA SER A 16 -10.46 12.95 0.78
C SER A 16 -9.62 11.98 1.63
N THR A 17 -10.31 11.15 2.42
CA THR A 17 -9.75 9.99 3.14
C THR A 17 -10.15 8.66 2.50
N ASN A 18 -10.84 8.67 1.36
CA ASN A 18 -11.17 7.48 0.57
C ASN A 18 -9.92 7.04 -0.22
N LEU A 19 -9.00 6.37 0.46
CA LEU A 19 -7.68 6.00 -0.05
C LEU A 19 -7.57 4.48 -0.23
N ARG A 20 -6.86 4.06 -1.27
CA ARG A 20 -6.47 2.67 -1.53
C ARG A 20 -4.96 2.59 -1.50
N VAL A 21 -4.41 1.55 -0.89
CA VAL A 21 -2.96 1.28 -0.88
C VAL A 21 -2.70 -0.03 -1.59
N ASP A 22 -1.69 -0.05 -2.45
CA ASP A 22 -1.22 -1.26 -3.08
C ASP A 22 -0.14 -1.87 -2.19
N CYS A 23 -0.43 -3.06 -1.67
CA CYS A 23 0.52 -3.83 -0.87
C CYS A 23 1.33 -4.75 -1.78
N GLU A 24 2.65 -4.74 -1.62
CA GLU A 24 3.50 -5.72 -2.28
C GLU A 24 3.38 -7.07 -1.60
N VAL A 25 3.35 -8.11 -2.43
CA VAL A 25 3.16 -9.50 -2.03
C VAL A 25 4.30 -10.33 -2.59
N THR A 26 5.03 -11.05 -1.74
CA THR A 26 5.99 -12.05 -2.23
C THR A 26 5.25 -13.34 -2.54
N CYS A 27 5.37 -13.80 -3.78
CA CYS A 27 4.79 -15.04 -4.24
C CYS A 27 5.88 -16.01 -4.72
N THR A 28 5.67 -17.30 -4.46
CA THR A 28 6.39 -18.36 -5.14
C THR A 28 5.83 -18.48 -6.56
N LEU A 29 6.71 -18.46 -7.56
CA LEU A 29 6.36 -18.69 -8.95
C LEU A 29 6.56 -20.18 -9.28
N HIS A 30 5.50 -20.85 -9.72
CA HIS A 30 5.51 -22.23 -10.18
C HIS A 30 5.45 -22.26 -11.71
N GLN A 31 6.41 -22.95 -12.32
CA GLN A 31 6.41 -23.22 -13.76
C GLN A 31 5.89 -24.64 -13.98
N THR A 32 4.73 -24.76 -14.62
CA THR A 32 4.07 -26.04 -14.92
C THR A 32 4.02 -26.26 -16.44
N GLU A 33 3.64 -27.46 -16.87
CA GLU A 33 3.44 -27.75 -18.31
C GLU A 33 2.28 -26.93 -18.90
N ASP A 34 1.31 -26.55 -18.08
CA ASP A 34 0.12 -25.77 -18.47
C ASP A 34 0.33 -24.24 -18.38
N GLY A 35 1.44 -23.77 -17.76
CA GLY A 35 1.78 -22.36 -17.71
C GLY A 35 2.49 -21.90 -16.43
N LEU A 36 2.18 -20.67 -16.02
CA LEU A 36 2.74 -20.03 -14.82
C LEU A 36 1.66 -19.86 -13.77
N GLU A 37 1.92 -20.32 -12.56
CA GLU A 37 1.04 -20.16 -11.40
C GLU A 37 1.81 -19.48 -10.25
N THR A 38 1.12 -18.74 -9.40
CA THR A 38 1.74 -18.06 -8.24
C THR A 38 1.00 -18.38 -6.94
N GLU A 39 1.75 -18.73 -5.88
CA GLU A 39 1.22 -18.91 -4.53
C GLU A 39 1.89 -17.89 -3.58
N PRO A 40 1.13 -17.14 -2.76
CA PRO A 40 1.68 -16.33 -1.67
C PRO A 40 2.64 -17.11 -0.75
N VAL A 41 3.78 -16.51 -0.39
CA VAL A 41 4.66 -17.09 0.62
C VAL A 41 3.95 -17.05 1.98
N LYS A 42 3.70 -18.24 2.57
CA LYS A 42 3.04 -18.35 3.87
C LYS A 42 3.93 -17.79 4.98
N GLY A 43 3.36 -16.91 5.80
CA GLY A 43 4.07 -16.30 6.93
C GLY A 43 4.78 -15.00 6.59
N GLU A 44 4.80 -14.56 5.33
CA GLU A 44 5.07 -13.17 5.01
C GLU A 44 3.80 -12.35 5.26
N GLU A 45 3.91 -11.40 6.18
CA GLU A 45 2.83 -10.46 6.47
C GLU A 45 2.75 -9.41 5.35
N TRP A 46 1.53 -9.11 4.90
CA TRP A 46 1.28 -8.04 3.95
C TRP A 46 1.54 -6.70 4.61
N HIS A 47 2.67 -6.08 4.27
CA HIS A 47 3.05 -4.80 4.79
C HIS A 47 3.07 -3.76 3.69
N TRP A 48 2.43 -2.63 3.95
CA TRP A 48 2.66 -1.41 3.21
C TRP A 48 3.49 -0.48 4.10
N ASN A 49 4.21 0.43 3.47
CA ASN A 49 5.02 1.45 4.13
C ASN A 49 4.86 2.79 3.40
N ASP A 50 5.64 3.78 3.84
CA ASP A 50 5.58 5.13 3.29
C ASP A 50 5.92 5.22 1.79
N THR A 51 6.64 4.24 1.22
CA THR A 51 6.98 4.17 -0.21
C THR A 51 6.01 3.30 -1.01
N SER A 52 5.00 2.69 -0.38
CA SER A 52 3.96 1.95 -1.10
C SER A 52 3.08 2.89 -1.92
N TRP A 53 2.60 2.42 -3.07
CA TRP A 53 1.72 3.21 -3.91
C TRP A 53 0.35 3.40 -3.25
N MET A 54 -0.15 4.63 -3.28
CA MET A 54 -1.44 5.00 -2.72
C MET A 54 -2.24 5.82 -3.73
N ARG A 55 -3.54 5.53 -3.84
CA ARG A 55 -4.45 6.23 -4.75
C ARG A 55 -5.69 6.74 -4.02
N CYS A 56 -6.12 7.95 -4.37
CA CYS A 56 -7.43 8.48 -3.97
C CYS A 56 -8.54 7.91 -4.86
N ALA A 57 -9.54 7.29 -4.26
CA ALA A 57 -10.67 6.72 -5.00
C ALA A 57 -11.68 7.77 -5.51
N ASP A 58 -11.60 9.02 -5.05
CA ASP A 58 -12.55 10.08 -5.42
C ASP A 58 -12.05 10.96 -6.58
N CYS A 59 -10.74 11.22 -6.66
CA CYS A 59 -10.15 12.09 -7.70
C CYS A 59 -9.01 11.43 -8.48
N GLU A 60 -8.78 10.13 -8.26
CA GLU A 60 -7.79 9.30 -8.97
C GLU A 60 -6.32 9.71 -8.82
N TYR A 61 -6.01 10.77 -8.04
CA TYR A 61 -4.63 11.14 -7.68
C TYR A 61 -3.93 9.96 -7.05
N ASP A 62 -2.73 9.64 -7.54
CA ASP A 62 -1.90 8.59 -7.02
C ASP A 62 -0.43 9.01 -6.88
N ASP A 63 0.21 8.51 -5.84
CA ASP A 63 1.59 8.80 -5.49
C ASP A 63 2.09 7.80 -4.42
N GLU A 64 3.34 7.93 -3.97
CA GLU A 64 3.83 7.23 -2.79
C GLU A 64 3.05 7.63 -1.53
N ALA A 65 2.82 6.68 -0.62
CA ALA A 65 1.97 6.88 0.57
C ALA A 65 2.43 8.05 1.47
N TRP A 66 3.72 8.39 1.48
CA TRP A 66 4.22 9.52 2.25
C TRP A 66 3.69 10.88 1.78
N GLU A 67 3.34 11.05 0.51
CA GLU A 67 2.73 12.29 -0.01
C GLU A 67 1.31 12.49 0.54
N PHE A 68 0.64 11.41 0.91
CA PHE A 68 -0.67 11.45 1.57
C PHE A 68 -0.57 11.63 3.07
N LYS A 69 0.63 11.46 3.66
CA LYS A 69 0.84 11.45 5.10
C LYS A 69 0.74 12.86 5.65
N LEU A 70 -0.21 13.06 6.57
CA LEU A 70 -0.28 14.30 7.32
C LEU A 70 0.91 14.34 8.28
N SER A 71 1.88 15.21 8.00
CA SER A 71 2.95 15.49 8.96
C SER A 71 2.32 16.00 10.25
N THR A 72 2.67 15.38 11.38
CA THR A 72 2.32 15.90 12.69
C THR A 72 3.12 17.20 12.87
N GLN A 73 2.56 18.33 12.44
CA GLN A 73 3.08 19.64 12.78
C GLN A 73 3.12 19.71 14.32
N ARG A 74 4.32 19.71 14.87
CA ARG A 74 4.61 20.16 16.24
C ARG A 74 5.00 21.63 16.19
#